data_AF-A0A3D5F183-F1
#
_entry.id   AF-A0A3D5F183-F1
#
_cell.length_a   1.000
_cell.length_b   1.000
_cell.length_c   1.000
_cell.angle_alpha   90.00
_cell.angle_beta   90.00
_cell.angle_gamma   90.00
#
_symmetry.space_group_name_H-M   'P 1'
#
loop_
_entity.id
_entity.type
_entity.pdbx_description
1 polymer ?
#
loop_
_entity_poly.entity_id
_entity_poly.type
_entity_poly.pdbx_seq_one_letter_code
_entity_poly.pdbx_strand_id
1 'polypeptide(L)'
;SAANPSSSVGAAGGDDLRLSFAQSAWVEVRDAMGQILVSGMIPAASQREIGGQPPFSLVIGNATQVTVQYRGRMIDLAPHSKGDVARLTVE
;
A
#
# COMPACT_ATOMS: atom_id res chain seq x y z
N SER A 1 -24.69 -19.44 17.63
CA SER A 1 -23.96 -20.21 16.61
C SER A 1 -22.89 -19.35 15.99
N ALA A 2 -21.68 -19.89 15.92
CA ALA A 2 -20.43 -19.22 15.58
C ALA A 2 -20.15 -19.21 14.07
N ALA A 3 -19.45 -18.17 13.59
CA ALA A 3 -18.21 -18.25 12.80
C ALA A 3 -17.92 -16.88 12.16
N ASN A 4 -17.07 -16.08 12.80
CA ASN A 4 -16.29 -15.08 12.08
C ASN A 4 -15.25 -15.85 11.27
N PRO A 5 -15.21 -15.73 9.92
CA PRO A 5 -14.04 -16.20 9.20
C PRO A 5 -12.87 -15.28 9.55
N SER A 6 -11.97 -15.79 10.38
CA SER A 6 -10.60 -15.32 10.44
C SER A 6 -10.00 -15.42 9.04
N SER A 7 -9.66 -14.28 8.44
CA SER A 7 -8.62 -14.23 7.42
C SER A 7 -7.31 -13.90 8.11
N SER A 8 -6.56 -14.96 8.38
CA SER A 8 -5.09 -15.05 8.50
C SER A 8 -4.41 -14.13 7.46
N VAL A 9 -3.24 -13.52 7.61
CA VAL A 9 -1.89 -13.96 8.01
C VAL A 9 -1.09 -12.64 8.07
N GLY A 10 -0.40 -12.25 9.13
CA GLY A 10 1.03 -12.54 9.26
C GLY A 10 1.84 -11.31 9.67
N ALA A 11 2.67 -11.50 10.69
CA ALA A 11 3.87 -10.73 11.03
C ALA A 11 3.71 -9.27 11.46
N ALA A 12 3.65 -9.10 12.78
CA ALA A 12 4.32 -8.01 13.47
C ALA A 12 5.69 -7.68 12.83
N GLY A 13 5.88 -6.42 12.44
CA GLY A 13 7.11 -5.95 11.84
C GLY A 13 7.20 -4.42 11.76
N GLY A 14 6.92 -3.71 12.85
CA GLY A 14 7.44 -2.35 13.19
C GLY A 14 7.06 -1.13 12.35
N ASP A 15 7.04 -1.23 11.02
CA ASP A 15 6.96 -0.11 10.07
C ASP A 15 6.21 -0.57 8.80
N ASP A 16 5.05 -1.19 9.03
CA ASP A 16 4.26 -1.88 8.00
C ASP A 16 3.39 -0.89 7.20
N LEU A 17 3.67 -0.81 5.90
CA LEU A 17 2.85 -0.15 4.90
C LEU A 17 1.94 -1.21 4.26
N ARG A 18 0.63 -1.00 4.36
CA ARG A 18 -0.38 -1.88 3.80
C ARG A 18 -1.11 -1.19 2.67
N LEU A 19 -1.15 -1.82 1.51
CA LEU A 19 -1.92 -1.39 0.36
C LEU A 19 -3.04 -2.39 0.10
N SER A 20 -4.26 -1.89 0.01
CA SER A 20 -5.45 -2.67 -0.34
C SER A 20 -5.95 -2.19 -1.70
N PHE A 21 -6.18 -3.12 -2.61
CA PHE A 21 -6.49 -2.85 -4.00
C PHE A 21 -7.94 -3.25 -4.29
N ALA A 22 -8.82 -2.27 -4.51
CA ALA A 22 -10.19 -2.53 -4.93
C ALA A 22 -10.24 -2.96 -6.40
N GLN A 23 -9.39 -2.40 -7.26
CA GLN A 23 -9.23 -2.75 -8.67
C GLN A 23 -7.76 -2.98 -9.03
N SER A 24 -7.50 -3.51 -10.23
CA SER A 24 -6.15 -3.71 -10.72
C SER A 24 -5.42 -2.38 -10.84
N ALA A 25 -4.27 -2.28 -10.18
CA ALA A 25 -3.50 -1.05 -10.05
C ALA A 25 -2.01 -1.32 -10.19
N TRP A 26 -1.30 -0.44 -10.89
CA TRP A 26 0.16 -0.46 -10.86
C TRP A 26 0.66 0.16 -9.56
N VAL A 27 1.61 -0.48 -8.89
CA VAL A 27 2.30 0.13 -7.74
C VAL A 27 3.79 0.00 -7.84
N GLU A 28 4.47 1.02 -7.33
CA GLU A 28 5.88 1.01 -7.04
C GLU A 28 6.10 1.59 -5.64
N VAL A 29 6.80 0.86 -4.79
CA VAL A 29 7.17 1.26 -3.43
C VAL A 29 8.68 1.18 -3.31
N ARG A 30 9.29 2.29 -2.90
CA ARG A 30 10.73 2.37 -2.62
C ARG A 30 10.97 2.77 -1.17
N ASP A 31 12.04 2.28 -0.57
CA ASP A 31 12.48 2.68 0.76
C ASP A 31 13.42 3.92 0.71
N ALA A 32 13.85 4.39 1.87
CA ALA A 32 14.80 5.50 2.03
C ALA A 32 16.15 5.29 1.32
N MET A 33 16.62 4.04 1.22
CA MET A 33 17.84 3.68 0.47
C MET A 33 17.62 3.65 -1.05
N GLY A 34 16.39 3.86 -1.53
CA GLY A 34 16.04 3.82 -2.94
C GLY A 34 15.89 2.39 -3.48
N GLN A 35 15.84 1.37 -2.62
CA GLN A 35 15.54 0.00 -3.00
C GLN A 35 14.06 -0.11 -3.34
N ILE A 36 13.74 -0.76 -4.46
CA ILE A 36 12.37 -1.09 -4.83
C ILE A 36 11.93 -2.29 -3.99
N LEU A 37 11.03 -2.05 -3.05
CA LEU A 37 10.43 -3.10 -2.21
C LEU A 37 9.32 -3.83 -2.98
N VAL A 38 8.53 -3.08 -3.76
CA VAL A 38 7.45 -3.61 -4.60
C VAL A 38 7.41 -2.83 -5.90
N SER A 39 7.32 -3.50 -7.04
CA SER A 39 7.00 -2.87 -8.32
C SER A 39 6.23 -3.85 -9.20
N GLY A 40 5.04 -3.48 -9.64
CA GLY A 40 4.23 -4.39 -10.46
C GLY A 40 2.78 -3.96 -10.59
N MET A 41 2.08 -4.58 -11.54
CA MET A 41 0.62 -4.52 -11.58
C MET A 41 0.06 -5.51 -10.55
N ILE A 42 -0.72 -5.00 -9.63
CA ILE A 42 -1.41 -5.79 -8.60
C ILE A 42 -2.86 -5.96 -9.03
N PRO A 43 -3.42 -7.17 -9.01
CA PRO A 43 -4.81 -7.39 -9.40
C PRO A 43 -5.80 -6.85 -8.36
N ALA A 44 -7.04 -6.66 -8.79
CA ALA A 44 -8.17 -6.31 -7.92
C ALA A 44 -8.33 -7.28 -6.74
N ALA A 45 -8.94 -6.79 -5.66
CA ALA A 45 -9.20 -7.52 -4.41
C ALA A 45 -7.94 -8.13 -3.77
N SER A 46 -6.76 -7.54 -4.02
CA SER A 46 -5.49 -7.97 -3.44
C SER A 46 -5.06 -7.04 -2.30
N GLN A 47 -4.19 -7.55 -1.44
CA GLN A 47 -3.53 -6.78 -0.40
C GLN A 47 -2.01 -7.02 -0.44
N ARG A 48 -1.23 -5.97 -0.20
CA ARG A 48 0.23 -6.03 -0.06
C ARG A 48 0.64 -5.39 1.25
N GLU A 49 1.47 -6.10 2.00
CA GLU A 49 2.15 -5.60 3.19
C GLU A 49 3.63 -5.42 2.84
N ILE A 50 4.15 -4.24 3.14
CA ILE A 50 5.52 -3.85 2.84
C ILE A 50 6.15 -3.34 4.12
N GLY A 51 7.18 -4.04 4.58
CA GLY A 51 8.09 -3.55 5.59
C GLY A 51 9.36 -2.98 4.95
N GLY A 52 9.92 -1.92 5.53
CA GLY A 52 11.18 -1.34 5.09
C GLY A 52 11.56 -0.14 5.93
N GLN A 53 12.40 0.75 5.38
CA GLN A 53 12.83 1.96 6.06
C GLN A 53 12.14 3.21 5.48
N PRO A 54 11.42 4.00 6.30
CA PRO A 54 10.92 5.29 5.87
C PRO A 54 12.08 6.28 5.64
N PRO A 55 11.90 7.30 4.78
CA PRO A 55 10.69 7.60 4.02
C PRO A 55 10.43 6.61 2.88
N PHE A 56 9.21 6.13 2.76
CA PHE A 56 8.78 5.29 1.64
C PHE A 56 8.24 6.16 0.53
N SER A 57 8.74 5.98 -0.69
CA SER A 57 8.18 6.62 -1.89
C SER A 57 7.21 5.67 -2.57
N LEU A 58 5.95 6.08 -2.63
CA LEU A 58 4.88 5.31 -3.26
C LEU A 58 4.45 5.98 -4.56
N VAL A 59 4.36 5.18 -5.62
CA VAL A 59 3.73 5.54 -6.88
C VAL A 59 2.63 4.54 -7.16
N ILE A 60 1.40 5.00 -7.21
CA ILE A 60 0.21 4.16 -7.35
C ILE A 60 -0.58 4.64 -8.56
N GLY A 61 -0.73 3.80 -9.58
CA GLY A 61 -1.68 4.01 -10.68
C GLY A 61 -3.07 3.53 -10.27
N ASN A 62 -4.11 4.14 -10.83
CA ASN A 62 -5.49 3.95 -10.40
C ASN A 62 -5.69 4.14 -8.89
N ALA A 63 -5.03 5.17 -8.33
CA ALA A 63 -4.97 5.38 -6.88
C ALA A 63 -6.32 5.59 -6.20
N THR A 64 -7.34 6.00 -6.95
CA THR A 64 -8.73 6.09 -6.46
C THR A 64 -9.31 4.74 -6.04
N GLN A 65 -8.74 3.63 -6.52
CA GLN A 65 -9.12 2.27 -6.18
C GLN A 65 -8.12 1.60 -5.23
N VAL A 66 -7.17 2.36 -4.68
CA VAL A 66 -6.15 1.83 -3.77
C VAL A 66 -6.24 2.56 -2.43
N THR A 67 -6.25 1.79 -1.35
CA THR A 67 -6.18 2.35 0.01
C THR A 67 -4.80 2.07 0.57
N VAL A 68 -4.15 3.11 1.06
CA VAL A 68 -2.85 3.01 1.75
C VAL A 68 -3.07 3.18 3.24
N GLN A 69 -2.47 2.30 4.02
CA GLN A 69 -2.42 2.37 5.46
C GLN A 69 -0.98 2.27 5.90
N TYR A 70 -0.52 3.21 6.71
CA TYR A 70 0.83 3.20 7.28
C TYR A 70 0.73 3.13 8.79
N ARG A 71 1.32 2.10 9.40
CA ARG A 71 1.28 1.88 10.86
C ARG A 71 -0.14 1.95 11.45
N GLY A 72 -1.13 1.43 10.72
CA GLY A 72 -2.54 1.43 11.10
C GLY A 72 -3.29 2.76 10.85
N ARG A 73 -2.65 3.79 10.30
CA ARG A 73 -3.32 5.03 9.87
C ARG A 73 -3.63 4.99 8.39
N MET A 74 -4.88 5.23 8.03
CA MET A 74 -5.27 5.44 6.63
C MET A 74 -4.65 6.75 6.12
N ILE A 75 -3.97 6.66 4.98
CA ILE A 75 -3.40 7.82 4.30
C ILE A 75 -4.27 8.14 3.11
N ASP A 76 -4.74 9.38 3.05
CA ASP A 76 -5.52 9.86 1.94
C ASP A 76 -4.61 10.14 0.73
N LEU A 77 -4.89 9.45 -0.37
CA LEU A 77 -4.13 9.57 -1.61
C LEU A 77 -4.65 10.70 -2.49
N ALA A 78 -5.87 11.22 -2.26
CA ALA A 78 -6.50 12.19 -3.12
C ALA A 78 -5.71 13.50 -3.28
N PRO A 79 -5.14 14.14 -2.23
CA PRO A 79 -4.33 15.34 -2.38
C PRO A 79 -3.01 15.07 -3.10
N HIS A 80 -2.57 13.81 -3.12
CA HIS A 80 -1.35 13.35 -3.77
C HIS A 80 -1.60 12.72 -5.16
N SER A 81 -2.86 12.66 -5.59
CA SER A 81 -3.28 12.10 -6.88
C SER A 81 -3.24 13.17 -7.97
N LYS A 82 -2.46 12.91 -9.02
CA LYS A 82 -2.48 13.71 -10.25
C LYS A 82 -3.07 12.87 -11.38
N GLY A 83 -4.35 13.09 -11.67
CA GLY A 83 -5.11 12.25 -12.59
C GLY A 83 -5.30 10.86 -12.00
N ASP A 84 -4.91 9.82 -12.74
CA ASP A 84 -5.05 8.42 -12.30
C ASP A 84 -3.91 7.95 -11.39
N VAL A 85 -2.83 8.74 -11.25
CA VAL A 85 -1.61 8.33 -10.55
C VAL A 85 -1.42 9.14 -9.28
N ALA A 86 -1.33 8.48 -8.12
CA ALA A 86 -0.89 9.07 -6.86
C ALA A 86 0.60 8.91 -6.64
N ARG A 87 1.23 9.97 -6.16
CA ARG A 87 2.63 9.98 -5.75
C ARG A 87 2.72 10.63 -4.39
N LEU A 88 3.11 9.85 -3.40
CA LEU A 88 3.36 10.37 -2.07
C LEU A 88 4.61 9.75 -1.48
N THR A 89 5.10 10.44 -0.47
CA THR A 89 6.17 9.95 0.38
C THR A 89 5.60 9.86 1.80
N VAL A 90 5.82 8.74 2.47
CA VAL A 90 5.35 8.50 3.84
C VAL A 90 6.54 8.29 4.76
N GLU A 91 6.53 8.96 5.91
CA GLU A 91 7.60 8.96 6.92
C GLU A 91 7.03 8.83 8.33
#